data_AF-A0A2V8UDE3-F1
#
_entry.id   AF-A0A2V8UDE3-F1
#
_cell.length_a   1.000
_cell.length_b   1.000
_cell.length_c   1.000
_cell.angle_alpha   90.00
_cell.angle_beta   90.00
_cell.angle_gamma   90.00
#
_symmetry.space_group_name_H-M   'P 1'
#
loop_
_entity.id
_entity.type
_entity.pdbx_description
1 polymer ?
#
loop_
_entity_poly.entity_id
_entity_poly.type
_entity_poly.pdbx_seq_one_letter_code
_entity_poly.pdbx_strand_id
1 'polypeptide(L)'
;MSGCLPAGGEVNERGTGWDLNSERYVAPLEGGMSWRSNFAWALSGNVVYAACQWGMVIALAKLGNSFMVGQFSLGLAITTPVLMFTNLQLRAVQATDAKRRHSFGEYLGLRVITTLVAIALIAAIAGLGGYERETALVILAVGLMKSIESLSDVFYGLFQLNDHLEQTGRSMMIRGFFSVIGLSAGLYLTK
;
A
#
# COMPACT_ATOMS: atom_id res chain seq x y z
N MET A 1 39.39 35.62 -29.29
CA MET A 1 39.86 36.17 -27.98
C MET A 1 40.08 34.94 -27.10
N SER A 2 41.23 34.26 -27.21
CA SER A 2 42.47 34.56 -26.46
C SER A 2 42.14 34.73 -24.98
N GLY A 3 42.49 33.88 -24.02
CA GLY A 3 43.45 32.77 -23.93
C GLY A 3 43.89 32.72 -22.45
N CYS A 4 44.13 31.53 -21.89
CA CYS A 4 45.20 31.27 -20.90
C CYS A 4 45.08 29.83 -20.38
N LEU A 5 46.12 29.05 -20.68
CA LEU A 5 46.49 27.82 -19.97
C LEU A 5 46.96 28.18 -18.55
N PRO A 6 46.81 27.28 -17.56
CA PRO A 6 47.28 27.52 -16.20
C PRO A 6 48.80 27.29 -16.13
N ALA A 7 49.53 28.30 -15.67
CA ALA A 7 50.92 28.20 -15.24
C ALA A 7 50.97 28.46 -13.73
N GLY A 8 51.63 27.57 -12.99
CA GLY A 8 51.90 27.77 -11.57
C GLY A 8 51.57 26.55 -10.72
N GLY A 9 52.35 25.48 -10.86
CA GLY A 9 52.46 24.49 -9.81
C GLY A 9 53.34 25.05 -8.70
N GLU A 10 52.72 25.53 -7.62
CA GLU A 10 53.39 25.72 -6.34
C GLU A 10 52.91 24.59 -5.41
N VAL A 11 53.74 23.56 -5.28
CA VAL A 11 53.60 22.55 -4.23
C VAL A 11 54.19 23.15 -2.96
N ASN A 12 53.33 23.71 -2.10
CA ASN A 12 53.72 24.17 -0.77
C ASN A 12 53.51 23.04 0.25
N GLU A 13 54.56 22.28 0.53
CA GLU A 13 54.61 21.28 1.59
C GLU A 13 54.88 21.95 2.95
N ARG A 14 53.87 22.53 3.60
CA ARG A 14 53.93 22.88 5.03
C ARG A 14 52.57 22.69 5.70
N GLY A 15 52.51 21.68 6.56
CA GLY A 15 51.29 21.20 7.18
C GLY A 15 50.63 22.19 8.14
N THR A 16 49.31 22.08 8.21
CA THR A 16 48.45 22.05 9.41
C THR A 16 47.03 22.33 8.93
N GLY A 17 46.13 21.37 9.03
CA GLY A 17 44.73 21.59 8.70
C GLY A 17 44.07 20.30 8.27
N TRP A 18 43.22 19.78 9.12
CA TRP A 18 42.25 18.77 8.75
C TRP A 18 41.30 19.38 7.71
N ASP A 19 41.54 19.15 6.41
CA ASP A 19 40.55 19.44 5.38
C ASP A 19 39.45 18.37 5.46
N LEU A 20 38.67 18.44 6.54
CA LEU A 20 37.39 17.79 6.76
C LEU A 20 36.30 18.41 5.88
N ASN A 21 36.64 18.78 4.64
CA ASN A 21 35.69 19.32 3.67
C ASN A 21 35.51 18.37 2.48
N SER A 22 35.44 17.08 2.76
CA SER A 22 34.75 16.11 1.91
C SER A 22 33.25 16.12 2.23
N GLU A 23 32.64 17.31 2.33
CA GLU A 23 31.21 17.43 2.10
C GLU A 23 30.99 16.95 0.67
N ARG A 24 30.72 15.65 0.54
CA ARG A 24 30.11 15.07 -0.64
C ARG A 24 28.82 15.83 -0.82
N TYR A 25 28.85 16.88 -1.62
CA TYR A 25 27.68 17.39 -2.30
C TYR A 25 27.20 16.24 -3.19
N VAL A 26 26.45 15.32 -2.58
CA VAL A 26 25.62 14.38 -3.30
C VAL A 26 24.65 15.28 -4.05
N ALA A 27 24.94 15.47 -5.35
CA ALA A 27 24.01 16.13 -6.25
C ALA A 27 22.61 15.57 -5.95
N PRO A 28 21.60 16.43 -5.72
CA PRO A 28 20.23 15.96 -5.63
C PRO A 28 19.99 15.07 -6.84
N LEU A 29 19.49 13.85 -6.62
CA LEU A 29 19.14 12.95 -7.71
C LEU A 29 18.02 13.62 -8.51
N GLU A 30 18.41 14.44 -9.50
CA GLU A 30 17.50 15.05 -10.46
C GLU A 30 16.97 13.96 -11.37
N GLY A 31 15.92 13.30 -10.89
CA GLY A 31 15.18 12.27 -11.60
C GLY A 31 13.83 11.95 -10.95
N GLY A 32 13.35 12.80 -10.03
CA GLY A 32 12.02 12.68 -9.45
C GLY A 32 10.96 13.21 -10.42
N MET A 33 9.92 12.43 -10.71
CA MET A 33 8.78 12.90 -11.48
C MET A 33 8.20 14.17 -10.86
N SER A 34 7.70 15.07 -11.71
CA SER A 34 6.95 16.26 -11.27
C SER A 34 5.87 15.86 -10.26
N TRP A 35 5.68 16.67 -9.20
CA TRP A 35 4.61 16.49 -8.21
C TRP A 35 3.22 16.22 -8.83
N ARG A 36 2.93 16.84 -10.00
CA ARG A 36 1.70 16.60 -10.76
C ARG A 36 1.63 15.19 -11.36
N SER A 37 2.74 14.68 -11.87
CA SER A 37 2.84 13.32 -12.41
C SER A 37 2.74 12.28 -11.29
N ASN A 38 3.36 12.56 -10.15
CA ASN A 38 3.25 11.76 -8.94
C ASN A 38 1.80 11.68 -8.43
N PHE A 39 1.10 12.82 -8.36
CA PHE A 39 -0.32 12.87 -8.01
C PHE A 39 -1.20 12.13 -9.04
N ALA A 40 -0.94 12.30 -10.33
CA ALA A 40 -1.67 11.62 -11.39
C ALA A 40 -1.53 10.09 -11.27
N TRP A 41 -0.33 9.56 -10.99
CA TRP A 41 -0.12 8.14 -10.75
C TRP A 41 -0.89 7.60 -9.55
N ALA A 42 -0.91 8.33 -8.43
CA ALA A 42 -1.68 7.96 -7.26
C ALA A 42 -3.20 7.96 -7.55
N LEU A 43 -3.69 8.97 -8.28
CA LEU A 43 -5.08 9.08 -8.68
C LEU A 43 -5.48 7.91 -9.62
N SER A 44 -4.69 7.65 -10.66
CA SER A 44 -4.92 6.56 -11.59
C SER A 44 -4.94 5.20 -10.89
N GLY A 45 -4.04 4.97 -9.93
CA GLY A 45 -4.04 3.76 -9.10
C GLY A 45 -5.35 3.57 -8.34
N ASN A 46 -5.87 4.62 -7.71
CA ASN A 46 -7.16 4.57 -7.00
C ASN A 46 -8.34 4.34 -7.95
N VAL A 47 -8.36 5.01 -9.11
CA VAL A 47 -9.43 4.84 -10.11
C VAL A 47 -9.47 3.41 -10.64
N VAL A 48 -8.32 2.85 -11.02
CA VAL A 48 -8.23 1.46 -11.50
C VAL A 48 -8.63 0.50 -10.38
N TYR A 49 -8.17 0.74 -9.15
CA TYR A 49 -8.53 -0.09 -8.02
C TYR A 49 -10.04 -0.09 -7.74
N ALA A 50 -10.68 1.09 -7.74
CA ALA A 50 -12.12 1.21 -7.62
C ALA A 50 -12.84 0.48 -8.76
N ALA A 51 -12.36 0.62 -10.00
CA ALA A 51 -12.92 -0.11 -11.15
C ALA A 51 -12.79 -1.64 -10.97
N CYS A 52 -11.67 -2.15 -10.44
CA CYS A 52 -11.52 -3.56 -10.11
C CYS A 52 -12.50 -4.01 -9.02
N GLN A 53 -12.71 -3.21 -7.97
CA GLN A 53 -13.69 -3.52 -6.92
C GLN A 53 -15.11 -3.62 -7.49
N TRP A 54 -15.51 -2.67 -8.34
CA TRP A 54 -16.78 -2.74 -9.07
C TRP A 54 -16.83 -3.95 -10.02
N GLY A 55 -15.72 -4.26 -10.68
CA GLY A 55 -15.57 -5.42 -11.55
C GLY A 55 -15.87 -6.74 -10.81
N MET A 56 -15.42 -6.90 -9.57
CA MET A 56 -15.75 -8.08 -8.76
C MET A 56 -17.25 -8.22 -8.52
N VAL A 57 -17.95 -7.12 -8.22
CA VAL A 57 -19.42 -7.12 -8.03
C VAL A 57 -20.13 -7.47 -9.32
N ILE A 58 -19.72 -6.89 -10.45
CA ILE A 58 -20.27 -7.21 -11.78
C ILE A 58 -20.03 -8.68 -12.13
N ALA A 59 -18.84 -9.22 -11.85
CA ALA A 59 -18.53 -10.62 -12.08
C ALA A 59 -19.42 -11.54 -11.24
N LEU A 60 -19.62 -11.25 -9.96
CA LEU A 60 -20.56 -12.00 -9.11
C LEU A 60 -22.00 -11.93 -9.64
N ALA A 61 -22.44 -10.76 -10.08
CA ALA A 61 -23.80 -10.57 -10.60
C ALA A 61 -24.03 -11.27 -11.95
N LYS A 62 -23.02 -11.32 -12.84
CA LYS A 62 -23.12 -11.92 -14.17
C LYS A 62 -22.81 -13.42 -14.20
N LEU A 63 -21.81 -13.86 -13.44
CA LEU A 63 -21.34 -15.24 -13.44
C LEU A 63 -21.94 -16.07 -12.30
N GLY A 64 -22.35 -15.43 -11.21
CA GLY A 64 -22.94 -16.08 -10.03
C GLY A 64 -24.46 -15.92 -9.98
N ASN A 65 -24.98 -15.74 -8.77
CA ASN A 65 -26.39 -15.51 -8.46
C ASN A 65 -26.53 -14.30 -7.52
N SER A 66 -27.71 -13.69 -7.46
CA SER A 66 -28.04 -12.58 -6.56
C SER A 66 -27.75 -12.90 -5.09
N PHE A 67 -27.90 -14.17 -4.69
CA PHE A 67 -27.54 -14.65 -3.36
C PHE A 67 -26.04 -14.49 -3.04
N MET A 68 -25.15 -14.81 -3.98
CA MET A 68 -23.70 -14.67 -3.80
C MET A 68 -23.26 -13.21 -3.69
N VAL A 69 -23.91 -12.32 -4.46
CA VAL A 69 -23.71 -10.86 -4.35
C VAL A 69 -24.12 -10.38 -2.96
N GLY A 70 -25.23 -10.90 -2.43
CA GLY A 70 -25.70 -10.64 -1.07
C GLY A 70 -24.70 -11.10 -0.01
N GLN A 71 -24.19 -12.34 -0.10
CA GLN A 71 -23.18 -12.87 0.82
C GLN A 71 -21.88 -12.05 0.79
N PHE A 72 -21.40 -11.68 -0.40
CA PHE A 72 -20.23 -10.83 -0.55
C PHE A 72 -20.45 -9.44 0.07
N SER A 73 -21.62 -8.84 -0.16
CA SER A 73 -22.00 -7.54 0.42
C SER A 73 -22.09 -7.62 1.94
N LEU A 74 -22.63 -8.70 2.49
CA LEU A 74 -22.68 -8.95 3.93
C LEU A 74 -21.26 -9.13 4.52
N GLY A 75 -20.39 -9.87 3.82
CA GLY A 75 -18.98 -9.97 4.17
C GLY A 75 -18.30 -8.61 4.23
N LEU A 76 -18.52 -7.75 3.23
CA LEU A 76 -18.01 -6.38 3.23
C LEU A 76 -18.58 -5.54 4.39
N ALA A 77 -19.88 -5.64 4.67
CA ALA A 77 -20.55 -4.89 5.72
C ALA A 77 -20.01 -5.23 7.12
N ILE A 78 -19.63 -6.48 7.36
CA ILE A 78 -19.03 -6.93 8.63
C ILE A 78 -17.54 -6.59 8.71
N THR A 79 -16.79 -6.86 7.65
CA THR A 79 -15.32 -6.76 7.66
C THR A 79 -14.84 -5.31 7.65
N THR A 80 -15.55 -4.41 6.94
CA THR A 80 -15.10 -3.02 6.77
C THR A 80 -15.02 -2.25 8.09
N PRO A 81 -16.04 -2.27 8.98
CA PRO A 81 -15.95 -1.58 10.27
C PRO A 81 -14.85 -2.15 11.18
N VAL A 82 -14.68 -3.49 11.21
CA VAL A 82 -13.64 -4.14 12.02
C VAL A 82 -12.24 -3.72 11.56
N LEU A 83 -12.01 -3.71 10.24
CA LEU A 83 -10.73 -3.27 9.68
C LEU A 83 -10.52 -1.77 9.81
N MET A 84 -11.58 -0.97 9.70
CA MET A 84 -11.50 0.47 9.93
C MET A 84 -11.13 0.80 11.38
N PHE A 85 -11.70 0.07 12.34
CA PHE A 85 -11.37 0.21 13.76
C PHE A 85 -9.92 -0.16 14.06
N THR A 86 -9.46 -1.30 13.54
CA THR A 86 -8.08 -1.80 13.72
C THR A 86 -7.04 -1.06 12.87
N ASN A 87 -7.47 -0.19 11.95
CA ASN A 87 -6.57 0.60 11.12
C ASN A 87 -5.81 1.66 11.94
N LEU A 88 -6.41 2.16 13.04
CA LEU A 88 -5.87 3.20 13.92
C LEU A 88 -5.35 4.45 13.20
N GLN A 89 -5.79 4.68 11.96
CA GLN A 89 -5.25 5.69 11.04
C GLN A 89 -3.71 5.70 10.97
N LEU A 90 -3.09 4.51 11.05
CA LEU A 90 -1.65 4.36 11.21
C LEU A 90 -0.83 5.07 10.12
N ARG A 91 -1.37 5.13 8.90
CA ARG A 91 -0.75 5.84 7.78
C ARG A 91 -0.68 7.36 7.99
N ALA A 92 -1.68 7.96 8.62
CA ALA A 92 -1.65 9.39 8.97
C ALA A 92 -0.65 9.66 10.09
N VAL A 93 -0.58 8.76 11.08
CA VAL A 93 0.43 8.82 12.16
C VAL A 93 1.84 8.72 11.58
N GLN A 94 2.09 7.77 10.69
CA GLN A 94 3.36 7.60 9.99
C GLN A 94 3.74 8.83 9.14
N ALA A 95 2.76 9.45 8.46
CA ALA A 95 2.99 10.65 7.64
C ALA A 95 3.31 11.91 8.48
N THR A 96 2.84 11.96 9.72
CA THR A 96 3.06 13.08 10.65
C THR A 96 4.32 12.94 11.50
N ASP A 97 4.91 11.74 11.57
CA ASP A 97 6.20 11.49 12.22
C ASP A 97 7.39 12.00 11.37
N ALA A 98 7.41 13.31 11.12
CA ALA A 98 8.47 14.00 10.38
C ALA A 98 9.85 13.89 11.06
N LYS A 99 9.88 13.53 12.36
CA LYS A 99 11.11 13.37 13.14
C LYS A 99 11.66 11.95 13.11
N ARG A 100 11.02 11.01 12.40
CA ARG A 100 11.38 9.58 12.35
C ARG A 100 11.69 9.01 13.74
N ARG A 101 10.85 9.34 14.74
CA ARG A 101 11.05 8.86 16.11
C ARG A 101 10.79 7.38 16.25
N HIS A 102 9.93 6.83 15.40
CA HIS A 102 9.70 5.39 15.28
C HIS A 102 10.21 4.85 13.96
N SER A 103 10.85 3.70 14.01
CA SER A 103 11.29 2.92 12.85
C SER A 103 10.09 2.36 12.09
N PHE A 104 10.26 2.15 10.78
CA PHE A 104 9.24 1.49 9.96
C PHE A 104 8.85 0.10 10.51
N GLY A 105 9.80 -0.60 11.15
CA GLY A 105 9.55 -1.89 11.78
C GLY A 105 8.54 -1.83 12.93
N GLU A 106 8.50 -0.75 13.70
CA GLU A 106 7.51 -0.55 14.76
C GLU A 106 6.10 -0.35 14.19
N TYR A 107 5.98 0.45 13.12
CA TYR A 107 4.72 0.62 12.40
C TYR A 107 4.24 -0.68 11.76
N LEU A 108 5.15 -1.45 11.15
CA LEU A 108 4.84 -2.75 10.56
C LEU A 108 4.43 -3.77 11.62
N GLY A 109 5.14 -3.83 12.75
CA GLY A 109 4.81 -4.70 13.87
C GLY A 109 3.41 -4.39 14.43
N LEU A 110 3.11 -3.12 14.67
CA LEU A 110 1.78 -2.70 15.11
C LEU A 110 0.71 -3.08 14.08
N ARG A 111 0.98 -2.89 12.78
CA ARG A 111 0.05 -3.28 11.71
C ARG A 111 -0.22 -4.77 11.67
N VAL A 112 0.80 -5.60 11.83
CA VAL A 112 0.64 -7.06 11.85
C VAL A 112 -0.23 -7.46 13.03
N ILE A 113 0.03 -6.92 14.22
CA ILE A 113 -0.77 -7.20 15.42
C ILE A 113 -2.22 -6.77 15.22
N THR A 114 -2.48 -5.54 14.78
CA THR A 114 -3.85 -5.05 14.61
C THR A 114 -4.61 -5.80 13.52
N THR A 115 -3.91 -6.22 12.45
CA THR A 115 -4.51 -7.04 11.38
C THR A 115 -4.83 -8.45 11.87
N LEU A 116 -3.97 -9.07 12.69
CA LEU A 116 -4.25 -10.37 13.30
C LEU A 116 -5.46 -10.30 14.25
N VAL A 117 -5.55 -9.23 15.04
CA VAL A 117 -6.73 -8.95 15.88
C VAL A 117 -7.98 -8.79 15.02
N ALA A 118 -7.89 -8.07 13.89
CA ALA A 118 -9.02 -7.91 12.97
C ALA A 118 -9.49 -9.26 12.40
N ILE A 119 -8.56 -10.11 11.94
CA ILE A 119 -8.88 -11.46 11.43
C ILE A 119 -9.55 -12.30 12.52
N ALA A 120 -9.02 -12.28 13.74
CA ALA A 120 -9.61 -13.01 14.86
C ALA A 120 -11.03 -12.53 15.18
N LEU A 121 -11.28 -11.23 15.17
CA LEU A 121 -12.62 -10.66 15.37
C LEU A 121 -13.58 -11.04 14.23
N ILE A 122 -13.14 -10.96 12.97
CA ILE A 122 -13.95 -11.39 11.82
C ILE A 122 -14.29 -12.87 11.93
N ALA A 123 -13.33 -13.72 12.31
CA ALA A 123 -13.56 -15.14 12.50
C ALA A 123 -14.52 -15.44 13.66
N ALA A 124 -14.41 -14.70 14.76
CA ALA A 124 -15.36 -14.79 15.87
C ALA A 124 -16.78 -14.39 15.44
N ILE A 125 -16.93 -13.29 14.69
CA ILE A 125 -18.24 -12.85 14.17
C ILE A 125 -18.81 -13.91 13.21
N ALA A 126 -18.00 -14.44 12.30
CA ALA A 126 -18.43 -15.46 11.35
C ALA A 126 -18.83 -16.77 12.05
N GLY A 127 -18.12 -17.18 13.11
CA GLY A 127 -18.39 -18.41 13.86
C GLY A 127 -19.55 -18.30 14.86
N LEU A 128 -19.73 -17.14 15.50
CA LEU A 128 -20.75 -16.91 16.52
C LEU A 128 -22.06 -16.33 15.95
N GLY A 129 -22.03 -15.79 14.73
CA GLY A 129 -23.17 -15.13 14.10
C GLY A 129 -24.28 -16.06 13.59
N GLY A 130 -24.13 -17.38 13.73
CA GLY A 130 -25.16 -18.35 13.30
C GLY A 130 -25.36 -18.43 11.78
N TYR A 131 -24.39 -17.98 11.00
CA TYR A 131 -24.46 -18.01 9.54
C TYR A 131 -24.35 -19.45 8.99
N GLU A 132 -24.96 -19.69 7.84
CA GLU A 132 -24.71 -20.91 7.08
C GLU A 132 -23.22 -21.03 6.72
N ARG A 133 -22.71 -22.27 6.64
CA ARG A 133 -21.29 -22.55 6.43
C ARG A 133 -20.73 -21.85 5.19
N GLU A 134 -21.49 -21.79 4.10
CA GLU A 134 -21.09 -21.09 2.88
C GLU A 134 -20.92 -19.58 3.11
N THR A 135 -21.90 -18.93 3.74
CA THR A 135 -21.84 -17.50 4.05
C THR A 135 -20.67 -17.19 4.99
N ALA A 136 -20.45 -18.02 6.02
CA ALA A 136 -19.32 -17.87 6.94
C ALA A 136 -17.97 -17.95 6.21
N LEU A 137 -17.81 -18.89 5.27
CA LEU A 137 -16.60 -19.00 4.45
C LEU A 137 -16.40 -17.77 3.54
N VAL A 138 -17.48 -17.23 2.97
CA VAL A 138 -17.41 -15.97 2.19
C VAL A 138 -16.97 -14.80 3.06
N ILE A 139 -17.52 -14.65 4.27
CA ILE A 139 -17.12 -13.60 5.22
C ILE A 139 -15.62 -13.73 5.55
N LEU A 140 -15.15 -14.94 5.85
CA LEU A 140 -13.73 -15.21 6.13
C LEU A 140 -12.84 -14.89 4.92
N ALA A 141 -13.23 -15.32 3.72
CA ALA A 141 -12.50 -15.04 2.49
C ALA A 141 -12.39 -13.54 2.20
N VAL A 142 -13.50 -12.80 2.37
CA VAL A 142 -13.51 -11.32 2.23
C VAL A 142 -12.64 -10.67 3.31
N GLY A 143 -12.70 -11.15 4.55
CA GLY A 143 -11.87 -10.66 5.65
C GLY A 143 -10.38 -10.86 5.40
N LEU A 144 -9.98 -12.02 4.90
CA LEU A 144 -8.59 -12.30 4.51
C LEU A 144 -8.13 -11.42 3.35
N MET A 145 -8.92 -11.32 2.29
CA MET A 145 -8.65 -10.43 1.16
C MET A 145 -8.40 -8.99 1.64
N LYS A 146 -9.28 -8.48 2.50
CA LYS A 146 -9.20 -7.12 3.04
C LYS A 146 -8.04 -6.93 4.01
N SER A 147 -7.65 -7.97 4.74
CA SER A 147 -6.49 -7.94 5.64
C SER A 147 -5.17 -7.83 4.86
N ILE A 148 -5.05 -8.52 3.72
CA ILE A 148 -3.90 -8.38 2.81
C ILE A 148 -3.83 -6.95 2.25
N GLU A 149 -4.99 -6.38 1.89
CA GLU A 149 -5.08 -4.99 1.48
C GLU A 149 -4.60 -4.04 2.57
N SER A 150 -5.06 -4.23 3.82
CA SER A 150 -4.65 -3.43 4.98
C SER A 150 -3.13 -3.50 5.22
N LEU A 151 -2.52 -4.68 5.12
CA LEU A 151 -1.07 -4.83 5.30
C LEU A 151 -0.29 -4.08 4.21
N SER A 152 -0.77 -4.14 2.96
CA SER A 152 -0.17 -3.43 1.82
C SER A 152 -0.16 -1.90 2.03
N ASP A 153 -1.18 -1.35 2.69
CA ASP A 153 -1.29 0.10 2.88
C ASP A 153 -0.16 0.71 3.73
N VAL A 154 0.47 -0.08 4.60
CA VAL A 154 1.63 0.39 5.39
C VAL A 154 2.87 0.54 4.51
N PHE A 155 3.06 -0.35 3.54
CA PHE A 155 4.12 -0.19 2.54
C PHE A 155 3.86 1.05 1.67
N TYR A 156 2.59 1.31 1.30
CA TYR A 156 2.24 2.53 0.56
C TYR A 156 2.49 3.81 1.35
N GLY A 157 2.31 3.80 2.67
CA GLY A 157 2.68 4.91 3.55
C GLY A 157 4.17 5.24 3.49
N LEU A 158 5.03 4.21 3.47
CA LEU A 158 6.47 4.36 3.32
C LEU A 158 6.87 4.90 1.93
N PHE A 159 6.26 4.38 0.86
CA PHE A 159 6.54 4.84 -0.50
C PHE A 159 6.05 6.27 -0.76
N GLN A 160 4.96 6.69 -0.10
CA GLN A 160 4.50 8.08 -0.13
C GLN A 160 5.46 9.06 0.52
N LEU A 161 6.13 8.66 1.60
CA LEU A 161 7.12 9.49 2.28
C LEU A 161 8.39 9.69 1.43
N ASN A 162 8.67 8.77 0.50
CA ASN A 162 9.86 8.80 -0.35
C ASN A 162 9.57 9.36 -1.76
N ASP A 163 8.43 10.01 -2.03
CA ASP A 163 8.05 10.55 -3.36
C ASP A 163 7.97 9.53 -4.51
N HIS A 164 7.86 8.23 -4.22
CA HIS A 164 7.73 7.16 -5.24
C HIS A 164 6.26 6.73 -5.42
N LEU A 165 5.38 7.67 -5.82
CA LEU A 165 3.94 7.41 -5.96
C LEU A 165 3.58 6.47 -7.13
N GLU A 166 4.44 6.38 -8.14
CA GLU A 166 4.29 5.43 -9.26
C GLU A 166 4.30 3.97 -8.79
N GLN A 167 5.20 3.58 -7.87
CA GLN A 167 5.28 2.21 -7.37
C GLN A 167 4.04 1.83 -6.53
N THR A 168 3.47 2.80 -5.82
CA THR A 168 2.19 2.62 -5.11
C THR A 168 1.05 2.36 -6.09
N GLY A 169 0.95 3.19 -7.15
CA GLY A 169 -0.07 3.03 -8.18
C GLY A 169 0.01 1.68 -8.89
N ARG A 170 1.21 1.26 -9.31
CA ARG A 170 1.43 -0.03 -9.98
C ARG A 170 1.02 -1.22 -9.10
N SER A 171 1.35 -1.18 -7.82
CA SER A 171 0.99 -2.22 -6.86
C SER A 171 -0.53 -2.34 -6.65
N MET A 172 -1.24 -1.20 -6.56
CA MET A 172 -2.70 -1.18 -6.49
C MET A 172 -3.37 -1.76 -7.73
N MET A 173 -2.87 -1.43 -8.93
CA MET A 173 -3.39 -1.95 -10.20
C MET A 173 -3.20 -3.46 -10.32
N ILE A 174 -1.99 -3.95 -10.02
CA ILE A 174 -1.68 -5.39 -10.03
C ILE A 174 -2.59 -6.12 -9.04
N ARG A 175 -2.71 -5.63 -7.80
CA ARG A 175 -3.56 -6.24 -6.78
C ARG A 175 -5.04 -6.29 -7.18
N GLY A 176 -5.57 -5.19 -7.72
CA GLY A 176 -6.94 -5.13 -8.21
C GLY A 176 -7.21 -6.16 -9.31
N PHE A 177 -6.29 -6.28 -10.28
CA PHE A 177 -6.40 -7.22 -11.38
C PHE A 177 -6.37 -8.69 -10.91
N PHE A 178 -5.41 -9.03 -10.04
CA PHE A 178 -5.34 -10.38 -9.44
C PHE A 178 -6.57 -10.72 -8.60
N SER A 179 -7.14 -9.75 -7.89
CA SER A 179 -8.37 -9.97 -7.11
C SER A 179 -9.56 -10.31 -8.00
N VAL A 180 -9.76 -9.57 -9.08
CA VAL A 180 -10.84 -9.84 -10.05
C VAL A 180 -10.65 -11.19 -10.73
N ILE A 181 -9.43 -11.50 -11.16
CA ILE A 181 -9.12 -12.78 -11.80
C ILE A 181 -9.33 -13.94 -10.84
N GLY A 182 -8.79 -13.86 -9.63
CA GLY A 182 -8.92 -14.94 -8.63
C GLY A 182 -10.38 -15.21 -8.28
N LEU A 183 -11.16 -14.15 -8.06
CA LEU A 183 -12.59 -14.28 -7.78
C LEU A 183 -13.36 -14.88 -8.98
N SER A 184 -13.10 -14.38 -10.19
CA SER A 184 -13.76 -14.88 -11.41
C SER A 184 -13.40 -16.33 -11.71
N ALA A 185 -12.13 -16.72 -11.53
CA ALA A 185 -11.66 -18.09 -11.70
C ALA A 185 -12.27 -19.03 -10.66
N GLY A 186 -12.36 -18.60 -9.39
CA GLY A 186 -13.03 -19.37 -8.34
C GLY A 186 -14.50 -19.63 -8.64
N LEU A 187 -15.22 -18.62 -9.15
CA LEU A 187 -16.61 -18.78 -9.60
C LEU A 187 -16.74 -19.72 -10.79
N TYR A 188 -15.79 -19.66 -11.74
CA TYR A 188 -15.81 -20.53 -12.91
C TYR A 188 -15.52 -22.00 -12.56
N LEU A 189 -14.61 -22.25 -11.63
CA LEU A 189 -14.26 -23.60 -11.17
C LEU A 189 -15.31 -24.24 -10.25
N THR A 190 -16.13 -23.42 -9.58
CA THR A 190 -17.18 -23.91 -8.66
C THR A 190 -18.50 -24.20 -9.39
N LYS A 191 -18.64 -23.72 -10.62
CA LYS A 191 -19.75 -24.07 -11.52
C LYS A 191 -19.51 -25.42 -12.19
#